data_AF-A0A965YZC2-F1
#
_entry.id   AF-A0A965YZC2-F1
#
_cell.length_a   1.000
_cell.length_b   1.000
_cell.length_c   1.000
_cell.angle_alpha   90.00
_cell.angle_beta   90.00
_cell.angle_gamma   90.00
#
_symmetry.space_group_name_H-M   'P 1'
#
loop_
_entity.id
_entity.type
_entity.pdbx_description
1 polymer ?
#
loop_
_entity_poly.entity_id
_entity_poly.type
_entity_poly.pdbx_seq_one_letter_code
_entity_poly.pdbx_strand_id
1 'polypeptide(L)'
;MTEVVTLAEKLAQKRAELREQGKLKFADKDAPPPAIPEPPPSVTFMAPKKNAELDAIVDGIDIVTAYNKWSGKGIVDPGSRTEGIKVRCPNPAHPDNHPSAWINTDKQVWTCGACEMGGDKFDIAAWHFDMPVPGYKSGKNFPELRARMAASMGYVVKRENGVTTVEKPVATGPDGATIELGPPSPPEELAEVVELRPKLDAIEDIELDWRPLCPPGTFLDTYMKQTVIDDVPEEYHLWNGLLAISVAIGRDATLADTRPVYGNLFVCILGRTGSGKSKSKYLLDTLLHMALPYSPTDPWDKGVLRTNAPASAEALIWTFQKRIVDPSKPKGSPEELYSVRGIIDYSELSSLVGRGNRSGSVLVPTLMQFYDAESTVSTVSRTHGTEIAHEPYACAITTSQPKSLKGLLTISDATSG
;
A
#
# COMPACT_ATOMS: atom_id res chain seq x y z
N MET A 1 15.22 57.76 -4.95
CA MET A 1 14.14 56.79 -5.23
C MET A 1 14.80 55.49 -5.64
N THR A 2 14.86 54.53 -4.72
CA THR A 2 15.40 53.19 -4.97
C THR A 2 14.37 52.44 -5.81
N GLU A 3 14.74 52.00 -7.02
CA GLU A 3 13.88 51.18 -7.85
C GLU A 3 13.51 49.90 -7.10
N VAL A 4 12.20 49.71 -6.87
CA VAL A 4 11.66 48.51 -6.26
C VAL A 4 11.66 47.43 -7.34
N VAL A 5 12.77 46.72 -7.46
CA VAL A 5 12.88 45.53 -8.31
C VAL A 5 11.86 44.51 -7.83
N THR A 6 10.99 44.07 -8.74
CA THR A 6 9.90 43.15 -8.43
C THR A 6 10.47 41.80 -7.99
N LEU A 7 9.71 41.06 -7.18
CA LEU A 7 10.12 39.73 -6.72
C LEU A 7 10.40 38.79 -7.90
N ALA A 8 9.62 38.91 -8.98
CA ALA A 8 9.81 38.14 -10.22
C ALA A 8 11.18 38.39 -10.88
N GLU A 9 11.65 39.63 -10.90
CA GLU A 9 12.95 40.00 -11.47
C GLU A 9 14.11 39.50 -10.61
N LYS A 10 13.99 39.59 -9.28
CA LYS A 10 14.98 39.01 -8.35
C LYS A 10 15.07 37.48 -8.49
N LEU A 11 13.93 36.82 -8.75
CA LEU A 11 13.84 35.38 -8.96
C LEU A 11 14.44 34.96 -10.31
N ALA A 12 14.21 35.73 -11.37
CA ALA A 12 14.84 35.50 -12.68
C ALA A 12 16.37 35.65 -12.61
N GLN A 13 16.86 36.66 -11.89
CA GLN A 13 18.30 36.86 -11.65
C GLN A 13 18.94 35.67 -10.91
N LYS A 14 18.31 35.21 -9.83
CA LYS A 14 18.85 34.09 -9.03
C LYS A 14 18.85 32.76 -9.81
N ARG A 15 17.86 32.55 -10.69
CA ARG A 15 17.83 31.39 -11.60
C ARG A 15 18.95 31.44 -12.64
N ALA A 16 19.24 32.61 -13.20
CA ALA A 16 20.36 32.78 -14.13
C ALA A 16 21.70 32.54 -13.43
N GLU A 17 21.88 33.07 -12.23
CA GLU A 17 23.10 32.94 -11.43
C GLU A 17 23.41 31.47 -11.07
N LEU A 18 22.39 30.69 -10.64
CA LEU A 18 22.59 29.28 -10.32
C LEU A 18 22.83 28.40 -11.56
N ARG A 19 22.33 28.82 -12.72
CA ARG A 19 22.60 28.16 -14.01
C ARG A 19 24.05 28.40 -14.44
N GLU A 20 24.54 29.62 -14.30
CA GLU A 20 25.93 29.98 -14.60
C GLU A 20 26.92 29.30 -13.65
N GLN A 21 26.54 29.11 -12.38
CA GLN A 21 27.34 28.38 -11.39
C GLN A 21 27.33 26.84 -11.58
N GLY A 22 26.60 26.32 -12.58
CA GLY A 22 26.50 24.86 -12.82
C GLY A 22 25.84 24.07 -11.68
N LYS A 23 25.17 24.76 -10.74
CA LYS A 23 24.49 24.16 -9.58
C LYS A 23 23.09 23.64 -9.94
N LEU A 24 22.52 24.13 -11.03
CA LEU A 24 21.29 23.62 -11.65
C LEU A 24 21.66 22.74 -12.85
N LYS A 25 21.80 21.43 -12.60
CA LYS A 25 21.91 20.41 -13.65
C LYS A 25 20.51 19.91 -13.98
N PHE A 26 19.99 20.31 -15.14
CA PHE A 26 18.83 19.64 -15.72
C PHE A 26 19.30 18.40 -16.48
N ALA A 27 18.51 17.34 -16.46
CA ALA A 27 18.70 16.24 -17.38
C ALA A 27 18.61 16.78 -18.81
N ASP A 28 19.60 16.43 -19.64
CA ASP A 28 19.62 16.83 -21.03
C ASP A 28 18.39 16.23 -21.71
N LYS A 29 17.49 17.08 -22.23
CA LYS A 29 16.21 16.64 -22.80
C LYS A 29 16.40 15.74 -24.02
N ASP A 30 17.57 15.83 -24.64
CA ASP A 30 17.96 15.10 -25.85
C ASP A 30 18.87 13.90 -25.57
N ALA A 31 19.21 13.62 -24.30
CA ALA A 31 19.94 12.41 -23.97
C ALA A 31 19.03 11.19 -24.21
N PRO A 32 19.45 10.21 -25.04
CA PRO A 32 18.69 8.98 -25.19
C PRO A 32 18.57 8.29 -23.82
N PRO A 33 17.38 7.80 -23.47
CA PRO A 33 17.18 7.14 -22.19
C PRO A 33 18.16 5.97 -22.04
N PRO A 34 18.73 5.75 -20.85
CA PRO A 34 19.62 4.61 -20.62
C PRO A 34 18.90 3.33 -21.00
N ALA A 35 19.58 2.48 -21.78
CA ALA A 35 19.03 1.20 -22.22
C ALA A 35 18.63 0.39 -20.98
N ILE A 36 17.33 0.09 -20.87
CA ILE A 36 16.79 -0.76 -19.81
C ILE A 36 17.34 -2.16 -20.08
N PRO A 37 18.12 -2.76 -19.16
CA PRO A 37 18.58 -4.13 -19.32
C PRO A 37 17.36 -5.04 -19.45
N GLU A 38 17.38 -5.94 -20.45
CA GLU A 38 16.30 -6.89 -20.67
C GLU A 38 16.02 -7.65 -19.36
N PRO A 39 14.75 -7.68 -18.89
CA PRO A 39 14.42 -8.42 -17.70
C PRO A 39 14.77 -9.90 -17.93
N PRO A 40 15.37 -10.59 -16.94
CA PRO A 40 15.60 -12.01 -17.06
C PRO A 40 14.27 -12.72 -17.37
N PRO A 41 14.28 -13.79 -18.19
CA PRO A 41 13.07 -14.50 -18.58
C PRO A 41 12.26 -14.85 -17.33
N SER A 42 11.07 -14.27 -17.23
CA SER A 42 10.19 -14.47 -16.08
C SER A 42 9.70 -15.92 -16.07
N VAL A 43 10.30 -16.74 -15.22
CA VAL A 43 9.79 -18.08 -14.93
C VAL A 43 8.53 -17.92 -14.11
N THR A 44 7.37 -17.91 -14.77
CA THR A 44 6.08 -17.87 -14.09
C THR A 44 5.80 -19.26 -13.52
N PHE A 45 6.12 -19.46 -12.25
CA PHE A 45 5.67 -20.65 -11.53
C PHE A 45 4.17 -20.52 -11.29
N MET A 46 3.35 -21.11 -12.17
CA MET A 46 1.95 -21.39 -11.84
C MET A 46 1.95 -22.44 -10.71
N ALA A 47 1.95 -21.97 -9.46
CA ALA A 47 1.74 -22.85 -8.33
C ALA A 47 0.32 -23.44 -8.46
N PRO A 48 0.16 -24.78 -8.53
CA PRO A 48 -1.17 -25.37 -8.58
C PRO A 48 -1.96 -24.95 -7.33
N LYS A 49 -3.27 -24.67 -7.47
CA LYS A 49 -4.25 -24.30 -6.42
C LYS A 49 -4.34 -25.27 -5.22
N LYS A 50 -3.47 -26.27 -5.14
CA LYS A 50 -3.58 -27.49 -4.34
C LYS A 50 -3.33 -27.32 -2.84
N ASN A 51 -2.97 -26.13 -2.35
CA ASN A 51 -2.66 -25.88 -0.93
C ASN A 51 -3.24 -24.57 -0.36
N ALA A 52 -4.19 -23.92 -1.02
CA ALA A 52 -4.67 -22.59 -0.61
C ALA A 52 -5.22 -22.53 0.84
N GLU A 53 -5.85 -23.60 1.32
CA GLU A 53 -6.37 -23.69 2.70
C GLU A 53 -5.24 -23.79 3.73
N LEU A 54 -4.22 -24.61 3.44
CA LEU A 54 -3.04 -24.72 4.29
C LEU A 54 -2.27 -23.40 4.34
N ASP A 55 -2.19 -22.71 3.20
CA ASP A 55 -1.53 -21.41 3.09
C ASP A 55 -2.26 -20.35 3.89
N ALA A 56 -3.59 -20.28 3.80
CA ALA A 56 -4.39 -19.36 4.61
C ALA A 56 -4.20 -19.57 6.12
N ILE A 57 -4.14 -20.83 6.58
CA ILE A 57 -3.92 -21.15 8.00
C ILE A 57 -2.54 -20.69 8.45
N VAL A 58 -1.50 -21.01 7.67
CA VAL A 58 -0.11 -20.68 8.00
C VAL A 58 0.18 -19.18 7.88
N ASP A 59 -0.45 -18.51 6.92
CA ASP A 59 -0.36 -17.06 6.74
C ASP A 59 -0.98 -16.30 7.92
N GLY A 60 -2.05 -16.84 8.51
CA GLY A 60 -2.67 -16.30 9.73
C GLY A 60 -1.83 -16.42 11.00
N ILE A 61 -0.74 -17.19 10.99
CA ILE A 61 0.19 -17.28 12.13
C ILE A 61 1.11 -16.06 12.11
N ASP A 62 1.03 -15.20 13.12
CA ASP A 62 1.96 -14.09 13.29
C ASP A 62 3.28 -14.54 13.93
N ILE A 63 4.34 -13.74 13.77
CA ILE A 63 5.67 -14.04 14.30
C ILE A 63 5.75 -14.13 15.83
N VAL A 64 4.90 -13.41 16.57
CA VAL A 64 4.85 -13.49 18.04
C VAL A 64 4.22 -14.79 18.47
N THR A 65 3.12 -15.19 17.82
CA THR A 65 2.48 -16.50 17.99
C THR A 65 3.47 -17.63 17.68
N ALA A 66 4.20 -17.53 16.58
CA ALA A 66 5.26 -18.47 16.22
C ALA A 66 6.36 -18.52 17.29
N TYR A 67 6.84 -17.36 17.76
CA TYR A 67 7.85 -17.27 18.81
C TYR A 67 7.38 -17.94 20.10
N ASN A 68 6.21 -17.56 20.61
CA ASN A 68 5.66 -18.05 21.88
C ASN A 68 5.41 -19.55 21.84
N LYS A 69 5.01 -20.08 20.68
CA LYS A 69 4.69 -21.50 20.53
C LYS A 69 5.91 -22.39 20.29
N TRP A 70 6.87 -21.92 19.51
CA TRP A 70 7.91 -22.79 18.95
C TRP A 70 9.32 -22.48 19.46
N SER A 71 9.61 -21.28 19.96
CA SER A 71 10.97 -20.94 20.41
C SER A 71 11.37 -21.65 21.72
N GLY A 72 10.41 -21.94 22.60
CA GLY A 72 10.67 -22.46 23.94
C GLY A 72 11.44 -21.50 24.87
N LYS A 73 11.59 -20.21 24.50
CA LYS A 73 12.43 -19.23 25.23
C LYS A 73 11.65 -18.17 26.00
N GLY A 74 10.36 -18.40 26.23
CA GLY A 74 9.47 -17.55 27.03
C GLY A 74 8.24 -17.08 26.25
N ILE A 75 7.37 -16.36 26.95
CA ILE A 75 6.17 -15.74 26.37
C ILE A 75 6.44 -14.24 26.20
N VAL A 76 6.07 -13.73 25.03
CA VAL A 76 6.21 -12.33 24.63
C VAL A 76 4.84 -11.77 24.39
N ASP A 77 4.54 -10.67 25.07
CA ASP A 77 3.40 -9.81 24.79
C ASP A 77 3.93 -8.49 24.19
N PRO A 78 3.67 -8.20 22.91
CA PRO A 78 4.16 -7.00 22.26
C PRO A 78 3.43 -5.73 22.74
N GLY A 79 2.27 -5.86 23.40
CA GLY A 79 1.38 -4.74 23.70
C GLY A 79 1.05 -3.95 22.43
N SER A 80 1.30 -2.64 22.46
CA SER A 80 1.09 -1.74 21.30
C SER A 80 2.34 -1.54 20.44
N ARG A 81 3.46 -2.22 20.71
CA ARG A 81 4.71 -2.02 19.98
C ARG A 81 4.74 -2.88 18.74
N THR A 82 5.13 -2.30 17.60
CA THR A 82 5.30 -3.05 16.35
C THR A 82 6.76 -3.37 16.02
N GLU A 83 7.71 -2.72 16.70
CA GLU A 83 9.14 -2.93 16.53
C GLU A 83 9.91 -2.85 17.86
N GLY A 84 11.17 -3.29 17.84
CA GLY A 84 12.04 -3.23 19.00
C GLY A 84 11.58 -4.12 20.17
N ILE A 85 10.72 -5.11 19.91
CA ILE A 85 10.24 -6.05 20.92
C ILE A 85 11.40 -6.99 21.27
N LYS A 86 12.05 -6.73 22.42
CA LYS A 86 13.21 -7.49 22.87
C LYS A 86 12.80 -8.88 23.32
N VAL A 87 13.44 -9.89 22.75
CA VAL A 87 13.21 -11.31 23.02
C VAL A 87 14.54 -12.05 23.12
N ARG A 88 14.51 -13.27 23.65
CA ARG A 88 15.68 -14.16 23.56
C ARG A 88 15.79 -14.70 22.14
N CYS A 89 17.01 -14.82 21.62
CA CYS A 89 17.27 -15.29 20.26
C CYS A 89 16.56 -16.63 19.99
N PRO A 90 15.70 -16.78 18.97
CA PRO A 90 15.00 -18.03 18.70
C PRO A 90 15.94 -19.17 18.25
N ASN A 91 17.15 -18.87 17.77
CA ASN A 91 18.11 -19.88 17.33
C ASN A 91 18.50 -20.81 18.51
N PRO A 92 18.26 -22.13 18.42
CA PRO A 92 18.60 -23.07 19.49
C PRO A 92 20.11 -23.19 19.72
N ALA A 93 20.94 -22.97 18.69
CA ALA A 93 22.40 -23.02 18.81
C ALA A 93 22.98 -21.82 19.59
N HIS A 94 22.18 -20.79 19.83
CA HIS A 94 22.60 -19.62 20.61
C HIS A 94 22.04 -19.71 22.05
N PRO A 95 22.89 -20.06 23.05
CA PRO A 95 22.48 -20.08 24.45
C PRO A 95 22.34 -18.64 24.96
N ASP A 96 21.10 -18.15 24.94
CA ASP A 96 20.78 -16.75 25.20
C ASP A 96 20.13 -16.60 26.58
N ASN A 97 20.92 -16.21 27.58
CA ASN A 97 20.46 -16.00 28.96
C ASN A 97 19.83 -14.62 29.17
N HIS A 98 20.09 -13.68 28.27
CA HIS A 98 19.55 -12.32 28.28
C HIS A 98 18.92 -12.00 26.91
N PRO A 99 17.83 -11.24 26.83
CA PRO A 99 17.22 -10.91 25.53
C PRO A 99 18.21 -10.18 24.60
N SER A 100 18.66 -10.85 23.53
CA SER A 100 19.60 -10.31 22.54
C SER A 100 19.02 -10.16 21.14
N ALA A 101 17.74 -10.49 20.96
CA ALA A 101 17.02 -10.38 19.69
C ALA A 101 15.86 -9.39 19.76
N TRP A 102 15.43 -8.94 18.58
CA TRP A 102 14.29 -8.04 18.41
C TRP A 102 13.33 -8.62 17.38
N ILE A 103 12.03 -8.56 17.68
CA ILE A 103 10.94 -8.86 16.75
C ILE A 103 10.40 -7.54 16.17
N ASN A 104 10.12 -7.55 14.87
CA ASN A 104 9.34 -6.53 14.17
C ASN A 104 8.07 -7.18 13.62
N THR A 105 6.92 -6.86 14.21
CA THR A 105 5.61 -7.44 13.84
C THR A 105 5.05 -6.84 12.56
N ASP A 106 5.46 -5.64 12.17
CA ASP A 106 5.04 -5.06 10.88
C ASP A 106 5.68 -5.81 9.70
N LYS A 107 6.95 -6.17 9.85
CA LYS A 107 7.73 -6.90 8.84
C LYS A 107 7.63 -8.42 8.99
N GLN A 108 7.09 -8.92 10.10
CA GLN A 108 7.02 -10.36 10.44
C GLN A 108 8.41 -11.04 10.43
N VAL A 109 9.44 -10.34 10.93
CA VAL A 109 10.82 -10.82 11.02
C VAL A 109 11.44 -10.58 12.39
N TRP A 110 12.49 -11.32 12.69
CA TRP A 110 13.32 -11.13 13.88
C TRP A 110 14.80 -11.02 13.51
N THR A 111 15.59 -10.40 14.38
CA THR A 111 17.05 -10.30 14.22
C THR A 111 17.71 -10.35 15.59
N CYS A 112 18.82 -11.08 15.70
CA CYS A 112 19.60 -11.20 16.92
C CYS A 112 20.93 -10.46 16.78
N GLY A 113 21.24 -9.57 17.72
CA GLY A 113 22.48 -8.79 17.70
C GLY A 113 23.71 -9.58 18.13
N ALA A 114 23.53 -10.65 18.91
CA ALA A 114 24.65 -11.44 19.43
C ALA A 114 25.17 -12.50 18.42
N CYS A 115 24.29 -13.21 17.73
CA CYS A 115 24.67 -14.21 16.71
C CYS A 115 24.52 -13.71 15.27
N GLU A 116 24.09 -12.45 15.08
CA GLU A 116 23.88 -11.79 13.78
C GLU A 116 22.92 -12.52 12.83
N MET A 117 22.15 -13.48 13.34
CA MET A 117 21.13 -14.17 12.56
C MET A 117 19.81 -13.41 12.58
N GLY A 118 19.07 -13.54 11.48
CA GLY A 118 17.68 -13.11 11.39
C GLY A 118 16.86 -14.14 10.63
N GLY A 119 15.55 -13.99 10.74
CA GLY A 119 14.61 -14.90 10.11
C GLY A 119 13.16 -14.48 10.29
N ASP A 120 12.26 -15.37 9.93
CA ASP A 120 10.81 -15.19 10.03
C ASP A 120 10.16 -16.31 10.89
N LYS A 121 8.82 -16.36 10.87
CA LYS A 121 8.03 -17.40 11.55
C LYS A 121 8.35 -18.82 11.08
N PHE A 122 8.77 -19.01 9.83
CA PHE A 122 9.12 -20.31 9.28
C PHE A 122 10.49 -20.77 9.78
N ASP A 123 11.45 -19.87 9.91
CA ASP A 123 12.76 -20.19 10.49
C ASP A 123 12.62 -20.67 11.95
N ILE A 124 11.77 -20.01 12.74
CA ILE A 124 11.45 -20.42 14.13
C ILE A 124 10.78 -21.80 14.14
N ALA A 125 9.77 -22.01 13.30
CA ALA A 125 9.08 -23.29 13.19
C ALA A 125 10.01 -24.43 12.75
N ALA A 126 10.91 -24.16 11.80
CA ALA A 126 11.85 -25.14 11.28
C ALA A 126 12.78 -25.64 12.39
N TRP A 127 13.32 -24.76 13.23
CA TRP A 127 14.11 -25.19 14.39
C TRP A 127 13.31 -26.03 15.38
N HIS A 128 12.06 -25.66 15.65
CA HIS A 128 11.20 -26.41 16.56
C HIS A 128 10.88 -27.83 16.07
N PHE A 129 10.78 -28.02 14.75
CA PHE A 129 10.52 -29.32 14.13
C PHE A 129 11.79 -30.06 13.68
N ASP A 130 12.96 -29.67 14.19
CA ASP A 130 14.27 -30.24 13.85
C ASP A 130 14.58 -30.25 12.34
N MET A 131 14.12 -29.22 11.63
CA MET A 131 14.38 -29.04 10.20
C MET A 131 15.59 -28.13 9.97
N PRO A 132 16.42 -28.38 8.94
CA PRO A 132 17.60 -27.58 8.68
C PRO A 132 17.22 -26.15 8.26
N VAL A 133 17.85 -25.14 8.85
CA VAL A 133 17.70 -23.72 8.46
C VAL A 133 19.01 -23.27 7.81
N PRO A 134 19.03 -22.79 6.54
CA PRO A 134 17.88 -22.49 5.68
C PRO A 134 17.39 -23.68 4.80
N GLY A 135 17.91 -24.89 5.00
CA GLY A 135 17.65 -26.06 4.15
C GLY A 135 16.18 -26.48 3.98
N TYR A 136 15.28 -26.02 4.85
CA TYR A 136 13.84 -26.26 4.72
C TYR A 136 13.21 -25.48 3.55
N LYS A 137 13.85 -24.40 3.08
CA LYS A 137 13.35 -23.52 2.01
C LYS A 137 13.38 -24.19 0.63
N SER A 138 14.10 -25.30 0.48
CA SER A 138 14.23 -26.02 -0.79
C SER A 138 13.53 -27.39 -0.77
N GLY A 139 13.03 -27.80 -1.93
CA GLY A 139 12.50 -29.14 -2.17
C GLY A 139 11.21 -29.47 -1.42
N LYS A 140 11.14 -30.69 -0.87
CA LYS A 140 9.93 -31.26 -0.23
C LYS A 140 9.72 -30.78 1.22
N ASN A 141 10.70 -30.11 1.79
CA ASN A 141 10.72 -29.73 3.20
C ASN A 141 9.74 -28.59 3.52
N PHE A 142 9.59 -27.61 2.63
CA PHE A 142 8.71 -26.46 2.90
C PHE A 142 7.21 -26.85 2.99
N PRO A 143 6.64 -27.67 2.08
CA PRO A 143 5.27 -28.19 2.25
C PRO A 143 5.09 -29.02 3.52
N GLU A 144 6.10 -29.79 3.93
CA GLU A 144 6.07 -30.55 5.17
C GLU A 144 6.08 -29.64 6.40
N LEU A 145 6.92 -28.60 6.41
CA LEU A 145 6.96 -27.61 7.47
C LEU A 145 5.60 -26.95 7.67
N ARG A 146 4.94 -26.50 6.59
CA ARG A 146 3.59 -25.93 6.65
C ARG A 146 2.56 -26.89 7.26
N ALA A 147 2.63 -28.17 6.89
CA ALA A 147 1.74 -29.18 7.46
C ALA A 147 2.00 -29.40 8.95
N ARG A 148 3.28 -29.41 9.39
CA ARG A 148 3.65 -29.52 10.81
C ARG A 148 3.23 -28.27 11.61
N MET A 149 3.37 -27.08 11.02
CA MET A 149 2.88 -25.83 11.62
C MET A 149 1.36 -25.88 11.85
N ALA A 150 0.57 -26.24 10.83
CA ALA A 150 -0.87 -26.40 10.95
C ALA A 150 -1.26 -27.49 11.96
N ALA A 151 -0.57 -28.63 11.95
CA ALA A 151 -0.78 -29.69 12.93
C ALA A 151 -0.52 -29.24 14.36
N SER A 152 0.54 -28.46 14.59
CA SER A 152 0.81 -27.90 15.92
C SER A 152 -0.27 -26.91 16.39
N MET A 153 -1.03 -26.32 15.46
CA MET A 153 -2.19 -25.48 15.73
C MET A 153 -3.48 -26.28 15.94
N GLY A 154 -3.40 -27.62 15.97
CA GLY A 154 -4.52 -28.53 16.19
C GLY A 154 -5.26 -28.95 14.92
N TYR A 155 -4.80 -28.53 13.73
CA TYR A 155 -5.43 -28.94 12.48
C TYR A 155 -5.00 -30.35 12.07
N VAL A 156 -5.92 -31.17 11.59
CA VAL A 156 -5.59 -32.49 11.04
C VAL A 156 -5.34 -32.32 9.55
N VAL A 157 -4.08 -32.51 9.14
CA VAL A 157 -3.67 -32.40 7.73
C VAL A 157 -3.63 -33.80 7.12
N LYS A 158 -4.56 -34.12 6.21
CA LYS A 158 -4.57 -35.39 5.46
C LYS A 158 -4.01 -35.15 4.06
N ARG A 159 -3.20 -36.10 3.57
CA ARG A 159 -2.67 -36.08 2.21
C ARG A 159 -3.10 -37.36 1.49
N GLU A 160 -4.04 -37.24 0.58
CA GLU A 160 -4.55 -38.34 -0.24
C GLU A 160 -4.43 -37.98 -1.72
N ASN A 161 -3.85 -38.87 -2.54
CA ASN A 161 -3.67 -38.67 -3.99
C ASN A 161 -3.03 -37.31 -4.38
N GLY A 162 -2.13 -36.82 -3.51
CA GLY A 162 -1.45 -35.54 -3.67
C GLY A 162 -2.32 -34.31 -3.45
N VAL A 163 -3.54 -34.45 -2.93
CA VAL A 163 -4.40 -33.36 -2.44
C VAL A 163 -4.18 -33.25 -0.92
N THR A 164 -3.96 -32.03 -0.44
CA THR A 164 -3.89 -31.73 1.00
C THR A 164 -5.25 -31.22 1.46
N THR A 165 -5.91 -31.92 2.38
CA THR A 165 -7.12 -31.46 3.07
C THR A 165 -6.80 -31.13 4.51
N VAL A 166 -7.39 -30.06 5.03
CA VAL A 166 -7.15 -29.61 6.40
C VAL A 166 -8.47 -29.59 7.16
N GLU A 167 -8.58 -30.46 8.17
CA GLU A 167 -9.75 -30.53 9.05
C GLU A 167 -9.48 -29.70 10.31
N LYS A 168 -10.44 -28.84 10.67
CA LYS A 168 -10.37 -27.98 11.85
C LYS A 168 -10.52 -28.83 13.12
N PRO A 169 -9.77 -28.55 14.20
CA PRO A 169 -9.97 -29.26 15.47
C PRO A 169 -11.40 -29.09 15.97
N VAL A 170 -12.04 -30.20 16.32
CA VAL A 170 -13.28 -30.22 17.12
C VAL A 170 -12.88 -29.97 18.56
N ALA A 171 -13.31 -28.85 19.14
CA ALA A 171 -13.00 -28.53 20.52
C ALA A 171 -13.80 -29.46 21.46
N THR A 172 -13.11 -30.37 22.15
CA THR A 172 -13.70 -31.14 23.26
C THR A 172 -13.60 -30.31 24.55
N GLY A 173 -14.73 -30.15 25.25
CA GLY A 173 -14.78 -29.44 26.52
C GLY A 173 -14.07 -30.20 27.66
N PRO A 174 -13.86 -29.56 28.82
CA PRO A 174 -13.17 -30.14 29.97
C PRO A 174 -13.83 -31.42 30.54
N ASP A 175 -15.07 -31.70 30.16
CA ASP A 175 -15.88 -32.79 30.73
C ASP A 175 -15.90 -34.04 29.83
N GLY A 176 -15.10 -34.09 28.76
CA GLY A 176 -15.14 -35.17 27.76
C GLY A 176 -16.37 -35.17 26.86
N ALA A 177 -17.30 -34.23 27.08
CA ALA A 177 -18.38 -33.96 26.15
C ALA A 177 -17.78 -33.37 24.86
N THR A 178 -18.08 -34.02 23.73
CA THR A 178 -17.96 -33.38 22.42
C THR A 178 -18.82 -32.14 22.49
N ILE A 179 -18.20 -30.96 22.49
CA ILE A 179 -18.93 -29.75 22.15
C ILE A 179 -19.16 -29.95 20.66
N GLU A 180 -20.28 -30.58 20.31
CA GLU A 180 -20.96 -30.18 19.10
C GLU A 180 -21.07 -28.67 19.27
N LEU A 181 -20.22 -27.94 18.56
CA LEU A 181 -20.54 -26.58 18.19
C LEU A 181 -21.93 -26.75 17.61
N GLY A 182 -22.95 -26.41 18.41
CA GLY A 182 -24.32 -26.45 17.95
C GLY A 182 -24.30 -25.79 16.58
N PRO A 183 -25.02 -26.37 15.59
CA PRO A 183 -24.96 -25.93 14.20
C PRO A 183 -24.85 -24.41 14.24
N PRO A 184 -23.76 -23.85 13.66
CA PRO A 184 -23.23 -22.54 14.00
C PRO A 184 -24.39 -21.65 14.34
N SER A 185 -24.47 -21.14 15.59
CA SER A 185 -25.58 -20.29 16.05
C SER A 185 -26.05 -19.50 14.84
N PRO A 186 -27.25 -19.79 14.30
CA PRO A 186 -27.62 -19.40 12.94
C PRO A 186 -27.19 -17.97 12.81
N PRO A 187 -26.26 -17.69 11.87
CA PRO A 187 -25.32 -16.57 11.92
C PRO A 187 -26.08 -15.39 12.47
N GLU A 188 -25.78 -15.03 13.74
CA GLU A 188 -26.51 -14.08 14.59
C GLU A 188 -27.32 -13.16 13.70
N GLU A 189 -28.61 -13.51 13.48
CA GLU A 189 -29.40 -13.17 12.29
C GLU A 189 -28.71 -12.06 11.53
N LEU A 190 -27.79 -12.41 10.60
CA LEU A 190 -27.02 -11.42 9.83
C LEU A 190 -28.10 -10.51 9.31
N ALA A 191 -28.22 -9.32 9.93
CA ALA A 191 -29.45 -8.55 9.93
C ALA A 191 -30.00 -8.65 8.54
N GLU A 192 -31.14 -9.37 8.40
CA GLU A 192 -31.65 -9.91 7.13
C GLU A 192 -31.10 -9.05 6.03
N VAL A 193 -30.10 -9.54 5.27
CA VAL A 193 -29.38 -8.70 4.30
C VAL A 193 -30.46 -8.12 3.42
N VAL A 194 -30.90 -6.92 3.78
CA VAL A 194 -31.88 -6.19 3.03
C VAL A 194 -31.09 -5.95 1.78
N GLU A 195 -31.43 -6.69 0.73
CA GLU A 195 -31.01 -6.39 -0.62
C GLU A 195 -31.44 -4.93 -0.80
N LEU A 196 -30.52 -4.00 -0.49
CA LEU A 196 -30.77 -2.56 -0.47
C LEU A 196 -31.16 -2.08 -1.87
N ARG A 197 -31.09 -2.96 -2.86
CA ARG A 197 -31.62 -2.82 -4.21
C ARG A 197 -32.19 -4.16 -4.64
N PRO A 198 -33.29 -4.17 -5.42
CA PRO A 198 -33.70 -5.37 -6.15
C PRO A 198 -32.47 -5.95 -6.84
N LYS A 199 -32.39 -7.29 -6.94
CA LYS A 199 -31.47 -7.98 -7.87
C LYS A 199 -31.38 -7.11 -9.11
N LEU A 200 -30.21 -6.50 -9.33
CA LEU A 200 -29.97 -5.76 -10.55
C LEU A 200 -29.95 -6.83 -11.64
N ASP A 201 -31.14 -7.11 -12.16
CA ASP A 201 -31.36 -7.71 -13.46
C ASP A 201 -30.35 -7.03 -14.38
N ALA A 202 -29.46 -7.84 -14.95
CA ALA A 202 -28.35 -7.47 -15.81
C ALA A 202 -28.19 -5.95 -15.97
N ILE A 203 -27.32 -5.33 -15.16
CA ILE A 203 -26.80 -4.00 -15.50
C ILE A 203 -26.30 -4.17 -16.92
N GLU A 204 -27.03 -3.63 -17.90
CA GLU A 204 -26.60 -3.59 -19.28
C GLU A 204 -25.19 -3.02 -19.22
N ASP A 205 -24.21 -3.73 -19.79
CA ASP A 205 -22.83 -3.28 -19.79
C ASP A 205 -22.83 -1.85 -20.32
N ILE A 206 -22.64 -0.87 -19.42
CA ILE A 206 -22.64 0.54 -19.79
C ILE A 206 -21.33 0.74 -20.54
N GLU A 207 -21.40 0.64 -21.86
CA GLU A 207 -20.27 0.89 -22.74
C GLU A 207 -19.99 2.39 -22.72
N LEU A 208 -18.82 2.76 -22.20
CA LEU A 208 -18.44 4.16 -22.04
C LEU A 208 -17.88 4.70 -23.37
N ASP A 209 -18.73 5.37 -24.16
CA ASP A 209 -18.22 6.13 -25.30
C ASP A 209 -17.51 7.40 -24.81
N TRP A 210 -16.19 7.34 -24.74
CA TRP A 210 -15.36 8.47 -24.28
C TRP A 210 -15.23 9.58 -25.31
N ARG A 211 -15.51 9.32 -26.60
CA ARG A 211 -15.35 10.29 -27.70
C ARG A 211 -16.11 11.60 -27.46
N PRO A 212 -17.39 11.61 -27.06
CA PRO A 212 -18.10 12.85 -26.72
C PRO A 212 -17.54 13.54 -25.48
N LEU A 213 -16.85 12.82 -24.58
CA LEU A 213 -16.26 13.37 -23.36
C LEU A 213 -14.87 13.99 -23.59
N CYS A 214 -14.23 13.67 -24.72
CA CYS A 214 -12.86 14.07 -25.04
C CYS A 214 -12.84 14.97 -26.27
N PRO A 215 -12.90 16.30 -26.11
CA PRO A 215 -12.89 17.21 -27.25
C PRO A 215 -11.66 16.98 -28.15
N PRO A 216 -11.83 16.98 -29.48
CA PRO A 216 -10.73 16.73 -30.41
C PRO A 216 -9.54 17.69 -30.20
N GLY A 217 -8.32 17.15 -30.29
CA GLY A 217 -7.08 17.93 -30.17
C GLY A 217 -6.68 18.25 -28.72
N THR A 218 -7.44 17.77 -27.73
CA THR A 218 -7.02 17.82 -26.32
C THR A 218 -6.00 16.73 -26.00
N PHE A 219 -5.33 16.87 -24.85
CA PHE A 219 -4.49 15.81 -24.30
C PHE A 219 -5.26 14.50 -24.15
N LEU A 220 -6.50 14.55 -23.63
CA LEU A 220 -7.29 13.35 -23.37
C LEU A 220 -7.69 12.63 -24.67
N ASP A 221 -8.09 13.38 -25.70
CA ASP A 221 -8.38 12.84 -27.03
C ASP A 221 -7.15 12.14 -27.63
N THR A 222 -5.97 12.78 -27.54
CA THR A 222 -4.72 12.20 -28.03
C THR A 222 -4.32 10.95 -27.23
N TYR A 223 -4.40 11.03 -25.90
CA TYR A 223 -4.08 9.92 -25.01
C TYR A 223 -4.97 8.71 -25.28
N MET A 224 -6.28 8.89 -25.35
CA MET A 224 -7.24 7.82 -25.61
C MET A 224 -7.01 7.17 -26.99
N LYS A 225 -6.79 7.95 -28.04
CA LYS A 225 -6.46 7.40 -29.38
C LYS A 225 -5.22 6.51 -29.39
N GLN A 226 -4.24 6.78 -28.52
CA GLN A 226 -3.02 5.99 -28.42
C GLN A 226 -3.18 4.75 -27.54
N THR A 227 -3.98 4.82 -26.48
CA THR A 227 -4.15 3.71 -25.53
C THR A 227 -5.18 2.70 -25.97
N VAL A 228 -6.21 3.10 -26.74
CA VAL A 228 -7.23 2.20 -27.32
C VAL A 228 -6.64 1.14 -28.27
N ILE A 229 -5.38 1.28 -28.67
CA ILE A 229 -4.68 0.29 -29.50
C ILE A 229 -4.38 -0.99 -28.70
N ASP A 230 -4.37 -0.94 -27.37
CA ASP A 230 -4.12 -2.11 -26.54
C ASP A 230 -5.39 -2.94 -26.22
N ASP A 231 -5.19 -4.08 -25.57
CA ASP A 231 -6.24 -5.05 -25.22
C ASP A 231 -6.91 -4.75 -23.86
N VAL A 232 -6.66 -3.57 -23.28
CA VAL A 232 -7.18 -3.18 -21.97
C VAL A 232 -8.49 -2.39 -22.15
N PRO A 233 -9.51 -2.56 -21.28
CA PRO A 233 -10.75 -1.79 -21.38
C PRO A 233 -10.50 -0.28 -21.43
N GLU A 234 -11.17 0.40 -22.36
CA GLU A 234 -10.98 1.83 -22.64
C GLU A 234 -11.29 2.68 -21.40
N GLU A 235 -12.21 2.23 -20.54
CA GLU A 235 -12.58 2.91 -19.29
C GLU A 235 -11.39 3.05 -18.35
N TYR A 236 -10.51 2.04 -18.30
CA TYR A 236 -9.35 2.07 -17.42
C TYR A 236 -8.40 3.19 -17.84
N HIS A 237 -8.24 3.36 -19.16
CA HIS A 237 -7.44 4.45 -19.71
C HIS A 237 -8.14 5.78 -19.50
N LEU A 238 -9.45 5.91 -19.75
CA LEU A 238 -10.14 7.18 -19.57
C LEU A 238 -9.96 7.74 -18.15
N TRP A 239 -10.21 6.91 -17.14
CA TRP A 239 -10.05 7.33 -15.74
C TRP A 239 -8.60 7.66 -15.39
N ASN A 240 -7.63 6.91 -15.93
CA ASN A 240 -6.22 7.23 -15.76
C ASN A 240 -5.81 8.54 -16.46
N GLY A 241 -6.35 8.82 -17.64
CA GLY A 241 -6.13 10.06 -18.37
C GLY A 241 -6.69 11.28 -17.62
N LEU A 242 -7.90 11.14 -17.06
CA LEU A 242 -8.48 12.16 -16.17
C LEU A 242 -7.65 12.35 -14.90
N LEU A 243 -7.15 11.26 -14.31
CA LEU A 243 -6.23 11.30 -13.17
C LEU A 243 -4.92 12.03 -13.53
N ALA A 244 -4.38 11.83 -14.73
CA ALA A 244 -3.19 12.53 -15.21
C ALA A 244 -3.42 14.04 -15.34
N ILE A 245 -4.56 14.44 -15.91
CA ILE A 245 -4.95 15.87 -16.02
C ILE A 245 -5.09 16.48 -14.63
N SER A 246 -5.80 15.78 -13.75
CA SER A 246 -6.02 16.18 -12.36
C SER A 246 -4.71 16.52 -11.66
N VAL A 247 -3.74 15.59 -11.63
CA VAL A 247 -2.43 15.87 -10.99
C VAL A 247 -1.56 16.87 -11.73
N ALA A 248 -1.69 16.98 -13.05
CA ALA A 248 -0.96 17.97 -13.84
C ALA A 248 -1.40 19.41 -13.50
N ILE A 249 -2.70 19.60 -13.27
CA ILE A 249 -3.27 20.88 -12.83
C ILE A 249 -2.92 21.11 -11.35
N GLY A 250 -3.09 20.11 -10.49
CA GLY A 250 -2.88 20.28 -9.06
C GLY A 250 -3.78 21.38 -8.49
N ARG A 251 -3.18 22.31 -7.75
CA ARG A 251 -3.86 23.52 -7.23
C ARG A 251 -3.78 24.75 -8.15
N ASP A 252 -3.20 24.61 -9.35
CA ASP A 252 -2.99 25.74 -10.26
C ASP A 252 -4.29 26.27 -10.88
N ALA A 253 -5.35 25.45 -10.90
CA ALA A 253 -6.68 25.87 -11.33
C ALA A 253 -7.75 25.27 -10.42
N THR A 254 -8.84 26.02 -10.25
CA THR A 254 -10.02 25.64 -9.46
C THR A 254 -11.28 26.03 -10.20
N LEU A 255 -12.36 25.31 -9.92
CA LEU A 255 -13.69 25.77 -10.27
C LEU A 255 -14.19 26.71 -9.17
N ALA A 256 -14.67 27.88 -9.60
CA ALA A 256 -15.15 28.91 -8.70
C ALA A 256 -16.49 28.49 -8.08
N ASP A 257 -16.47 28.21 -6.78
CA ASP A 257 -17.63 27.89 -5.95
C ASP A 257 -17.40 28.52 -4.55
N THR A 258 -18.37 28.39 -3.64
CA THR A 258 -18.32 28.82 -2.23
C THR A 258 -17.05 28.34 -1.51
N ARG A 259 -16.60 27.13 -1.84
CA ARG A 259 -15.25 26.63 -1.57
C ARG A 259 -14.62 26.26 -2.91
N PRO A 260 -13.37 26.67 -3.19
CA PRO A 260 -12.73 26.31 -4.45
C PRO A 260 -12.75 24.79 -4.66
N VAL A 261 -13.30 24.36 -5.79
CA VAL A 261 -13.34 22.94 -6.14
C VAL A 261 -12.09 22.63 -6.96
N TYR A 262 -11.25 21.77 -6.42
CA TYR A 262 -10.03 21.32 -7.07
C TYR A 262 -10.32 20.08 -7.91
N GLY A 263 -9.50 19.87 -8.94
CA GLY A 263 -9.70 18.75 -9.86
C GLY A 263 -9.27 17.39 -9.30
N ASN A 264 -9.05 17.22 -8.00
CA ASN A 264 -8.50 16.00 -7.42
C ASN A 264 -9.46 14.82 -7.61
N LEU A 265 -8.90 13.64 -7.89
CA LEU A 265 -9.69 12.48 -8.28
C LEU A 265 -9.22 11.22 -7.54
N PHE A 266 -10.17 10.50 -6.93
CA PHE A 266 -9.93 9.21 -6.28
C PHE A 266 -10.62 8.12 -7.10
N VAL A 267 -9.82 7.26 -7.74
CA VAL A 267 -10.28 6.26 -8.69
C VAL A 267 -10.09 4.86 -8.13
N CYS A 268 -11.14 4.04 -8.19
CA CYS A 268 -11.04 2.59 -7.96
C CYS A 268 -11.36 1.84 -9.25
N ILE A 269 -10.34 1.25 -9.89
CA ILE A 269 -10.51 0.43 -11.09
C ILE A 269 -10.97 -0.98 -10.69
N LEU A 270 -12.19 -1.32 -11.07
CA LEU A 270 -12.77 -2.65 -10.81
C LEU A 270 -12.61 -3.56 -12.03
N GLY A 271 -12.06 -4.76 -11.81
CA GLY A 271 -11.88 -5.73 -12.88
C GLY A 271 -11.51 -7.12 -12.41
N ARG A 272 -11.72 -8.12 -13.26
CA ARG A 272 -11.28 -9.49 -12.99
C ARG A 272 -9.75 -9.58 -12.96
N THR A 273 -9.21 -10.66 -12.41
CA THR A 273 -7.77 -10.94 -12.53
C THR A 273 -7.40 -11.05 -14.01
N GLY A 274 -6.31 -10.41 -14.42
CA GLY A 274 -5.86 -10.41 -15.81
C GLY A 274 -6.59 -9.43 -16.74
N SER A 275 -7.54 -8.61 -16.26
CA SER A 275 -8.26 -7.64 -17.10
C SER A 275 -7.43 -6.43 -17.55
N GLY A 276 -6.11 -6.44 -17.37
CA GLY A 276 -5.24 -5.31 -17.77
C GLY A 276 -5.13 -4.15 -16.79
N LYS A 277 -5.71 -4.23 -15.57
CA LYS A 277 -5.65 -3.15 -14.55
C LYS A 277 -4.23 -2.65 -14.26
N SER A 278 -3.27 -3.57 -14.09
CA SER A 278 -1.88 -3.21 -13.83
C SER A 278 -1.19 -2.63 -15.07
N LYS A 279 -1.61 -3.04 -16.26
CA LYS A 279 -1.05 -2.57 -17.54
C LYS A 279 -1.50 -1.13 -17.83
N SER A 280 -2.79 -0.81 -17.70
CA SER A 280 -3.28 0.57 -17.88
C SER A 280 -2.61 1.53 -16.89
N LYS A 281 -2.46 1.10 -15.64
CA LYS A 281 -1.79 1.89 -14.61
C LYS A 281 -0.30 2.07 -14.91
N TYR A 282 0.39 1.04 -15.37
CA TYR A 282 1.79 1.17 -15.79
C TYR A 282 1.97 2.26 -16.86
N LEU A 283 1.07 2.34 -17.85
CA LEU A 283 1.11 3.39 -18.87
C LEU A 283 0.92 4.80 -18.28
N LEU A 284 0.01 4.96 -17.33
CA LEU A 284 -0.14 6.21 -16.58
C LEU A 284 1.16 6.58 -15.85
N ASP A 285 1.79 5.60 -15.21
CA ASP A 285 3.03 5.81 -14.45
C ASP A 285 4.17 6.26 -15.36
N THR A 286 4.35 5.58 -16.50
CA THR A 286 5.33 5.97 -17.53
C THR A 286 5.06 7.38 -18.04
N LEU A 287 3.81 7.69 -18.37
CA LEU A 287 3.42 9.00 -18.89
C LEU A 287 3.77 10.12 -17.90
N LEU A 288 3.38 9.97 -16.64
CA LEU A 288 3.63 10.97 -15.60
C LEU A 288 5.12 11.10 -15.30
N HIS A 289 5.86 10.00 -15.29
CA HIS A 289 7.31 10.04 -15.07
C HIS A 289 8.04 10.81 -16.18
N MET A 290 7.58 10.68 -17.43
CA MET A 290 8.17 11.39 -18.57
C MET A 290 7.74 12.85 -18.64
N ALA A 291 6.45 13.13 -18.41
CA ALA A 291 5.88 14.47 -18.60
C ALA A 291 6.06 15.39 -17.38
N LEU A 292 5.98 14.83 -16.17
CA LEU A 292 5.95 15.57 -14.90
C LEU A 292 6.88 14.90 -13.85
N PRO A 293 8.19 14.78 -14.14
CA PRO A 293 9.13 14.15 -13.22
C PRO A 293 9.22 14.91 -11.91
N TYR A 294 9.04 14.21 -10.78
CA TYR A 294 9.19 14.79 -9.45
C TYR A 294 10.66 14.98 -9.06
N SER A 295 10.99 16.18 -8.59
CA SER A 295 12.29 16.56 -8.05
C SER A 295 12.20 16.69 -6.53
N PRO A 296 12.96 15.90 -5.75
CA PRO A 296 12.99 16.03 -4.28
C PRO A 296 13.87 17.20 -3.81
N THR A 297 14.56 17.92 -4.71
CA THR A 297 15.48 19.01 -4.33
C THR A 297 14.98 20.39 -4.75
N ASP A 298 14.12 20.52 -5.76
CA ASP A 298 13.58 21.81 -6.22
C ASP A 298 12.33 22.25 -5.42
N PRO A 299 12.40 23.29 -4.57
CA PRO A 299 11.26 23.73 -3.75
C PRO A 299 9.97 24.04 -4.52
N TRP A 300 10.11 24.39 -5.80
CA TRP A 300 9.02 24.84 -6.65
C TRP A 300 8.63 23.79 -7.68
N ASP A 301 9.08 22.55 -7.47
CA ASP A 301 8.81 21.46 -8.38
C ASP A 301 7.31 21.25 -8.56
N LYS A 302 6.93 21.11 -9.82
CA LYS A 302 5.57 20.82 -10.27
C LYS A 302 5.45 19.39 -10.80
N GLY A 303 6.47 18.56 -10.60
CA GLY A 303 6.39 17.14 -10.84
C GLY A 303 5.36 16.45 -9.95
N VAL A 304 5.03 15.21 -10.32
CA VAL A 304 4.02 14.41 -9.63
C VAL A 304 4.73 13.35 -8.81
N LEU A 305 4.66 13.46 -7.48
CA LEU A 305 5.17 12.44 -6.58
C LEU A 305 4.26 11.19 -6.63
N ARG A 306 4.87 10.02 -6.78
CA ARG A 306 4.18 8.74 -6.65
C ARG A 306 4.51 8.15 -5.30
N THR A 307 3.48 7.82 -4.52
CA THR A 307 3.65 7.15 -3.23
C THR A 307 2.83 5.87 -3.18
N ASN A 308 3.47 4.80 -2.71
CA ASN A 308 2.85 3.49 -2.64
C ASN A 308 2.33 3.25 -1.23
N ALA A 309 1.01 3.17 -1.11
CA ALA A 309 0.26 2.72 0.06
C ALA A 309 0.89 3.18 1.39
N PRO A 310 0.76 4.46 1.77
CA PRO A 310 1.25 4.93 3.06
C PRO A 310 0.64 4.10 4.20
N ALA A 311 1.46 3.80 5.22
CA ALA A 311 1.08 2.93 6.33
C ALA A 311 0.17 3.63 7.35
N SER A 312 0.22 4.96 7.41
CA SER A 312 -0.50 5.79 8.38
C SER A 312 -0.80 7.18 7.78
N ALA A 313 -1.68 7.93 8.45
CA ALA A 313 -1.95 9.33 8.12
C ALA A 313 -0.72 10.23 8.27
N GLU A 314 0.12 10.00 9.29
CA GLU A 314 1.38 10.74 9.49
C GLU A 314 2.31 10.55 8.29
N ALA A 315 2.51 9.29 7.88
CA ALA A 315 3.35 8.98 6.72
C ALA A 315 2.78 9.60 5.44
N LEU A 316 1.46 9.62 5.30
CA LEU A 316 0.80 10.28 4.19
C LEU A 316 1.04 11.80 4.19
N ILE A 317 0.80 12.49 5.30
CA ILE A 317 1.02 13.94 5.43
C ILE A 317 2.49 14.28 5.16
N TRP A 318 3.41 13.50 5.73
CA TRP A 318 4.84 13.70 5.54
C TRP A 318 5.27 13.52 4.08
N THR A 319 4.64 12.59 3.36
CA THR A 319 4.90 12.37 1.93
C THR A 319 4.51 13.57 1.08
N PHE A 320 3.40 14.25 1.43
CA PHE A 320 2.89 15.40 0.67
C PHE A 320 3.43 16.75 1.16
N GLN A 321 4.53 16.70 1.91
CA GLN A 321 5.24 17.87 2.38
C GLN A 321 6.71 17.71 2.05
N LYS A 322 7.27 18.73 1.42
CA LYS A 322 8.68 18.77 1.11
C LYS A 322 9.42 19.66 2.10
N ARG A 323 10.43 19.11 2.74
CA ARG A 323 11.25 19.83 3.72
C ARG A 323 12.60 20.17 3.09
N ILE A 324 12.90 21.46 2.99
CA ILE A 324 14.15 21.93 2.40
C ILE A 324 14.84 22.86 3.38
N VAL A 325 16.10 22.55 3.67
CA VAL A 325 16.99 23.46 4.39
C VAL A 325 17.50 24.47 3.38
N ASP A 326 17.18 25.76 3.58
CA ASP A 326 17.75 26.83 2.79
C ASP A 326 19.27 26.91 3.08
N PRO A 327 20.15 26.65 2.09
CA PRO A 327 21.59 26.65 2.31
C PRO A 327 22.14 28.05 2.63
N SER A 328 21.36 29.11 2.41
CA SER A 328 21.73 30.48 2.78
C SER A 328 21.44 30.80 4.26
N LYS A 329 20.63 29.98 4.94
CA LYS A 329 20.34 30.16 6.36
C LYS A 329 21.40 29.47 7.24
N PRO A 330 21.62 29.96 8.47
CA PRO A 330 22.54 29.32 9.41
C PRO A 330 22.19 27.84 9.60
N LYS A 331 23.23 27.00 9.79
CA LYS A 331 23.06 25.58 10.11
C LYS A 331 22.20 25.44 11.37
N GLY A 332 21.12 24.67 11.29
CA GLY A 332 20.14 24.51 12.36
C GLY A 332 18.93 25.43 12.28
N SER A 333 18.81 26.23 11.21
CA SER A 333 17.55 26.89 10.88
C SER A 333 16.45 25.84 10.59
N PRO A 334 15.19 26.12 10.96
CA PRO A 334 14.08 25.22 10.69
C PRO A 334 13.90 25.02 9.19
N GLU A 335 13.57 23.79 8.81
CA GLU A 335 13.27 23.43 7.43
C GLU A 335 12.06 24.20 6.93
N GLU A 336 12.13 24.69 5.70
CA GLU A 336 10.98 25.27 5.03
C GLU A 336 10.12 24.16 4.41
N LEU A 337 8.82 24.36 4.49
CA LEU A 337 7.81 23.39 4.09
C LEU A 337 7.18 23.82 2.78
N TYR A 338 7.29 22.99 1.75
CA TYR A 338 6.74 23.21 0.43
C TYR A 338 5.66 22.18 0.12
N SER A 339 4.61 22.61 -0.58
CA SER A 339 3.51 21.74 -1.02
C SER A 339 4.01 20.71 -2.03
N VAL A 340 3.52 19.49 -1.94
CA VAL A 340 3.74 18.45 -2.95
C VAL A 340 2.42 18.08 -3.58
N ARG A 341 2.46 17.82 -4.89
CA ARG A 341 1.36 17.16 -5.61
C ARG A 341 1.73 15.75 -6.02
N GLY A 342 0.77 14.84 -5.97
CA GLY A 342 1.08 13.42 -6.17
C GLY A 342 -0.11 12.50 -6.30
N ILE A 343 0.20 11.23 -6.59
CA ILE A 343 -0.76 10.12 -6.62
C ILE A 343 -0.40 9.14 -5.51
N ILE A 344 -1.41 8.84 -4.70
CA ILE A 344 -1.40 7.77 -3.71
C ILE A 344 -1.87 6.50 -4.39
N ASP A 345 -1.04 5.47 -4.33
CA ASP A 345 -1.27 4.24 -5.02
C ASP A 345 -1.52 3.09 -4.03
N TYR A 346 -2.75 2.60 -4.00
CA TYR A 346 -3.11 1.39 -3.26
C TYR A 346 -3.33 0.25 -4.25
N SER A 347 -2.41 -0.72 -4.27
CA SER A 347 -2.47 -1.86 -5.18
C SER A 347 -3.84 -2.55 -5.19
N GLU A 348 -4.42 -2.75 -4.02
CA GLU A 348 -5.76 -3.31 -3.81
C GLU A 348 -6.56 -2.43 -2.84
N LEU A 349 -7.84 -2.18 -3.13
CA LEU A 349 -8.74 -1.41 -2.26
C LEU A 349 -8.86 -2.06 -0.88
N SER A 350 -8.79 -3.39 -0.80
CA SER A 350 -8.80 -4.12 0.47
C SER A 350 -7.66 -3.72 1.39
N SER A 351 -6.51 -3.35 0.83
CA SER A 351 -5.35 -2.90 1.61
C SER A 351 -5.58 -1.52 2.20
N LEU A 352 -6.28 -0.63 1.47
CA LEU A 352 -6.68 0.67 2.00
C LEU A 352 -7.71 0.50 3.12
N VAL A 353 -8.80 -0.24 2.86
CA VAL A 353 -9.87 -0.50 3.84
C VAL A 353 -9.31 -1.19 5.09
N GLY A 354 -8.47 -2.22 4.93
CA GLY A 354 -7.86 -2.92 6.05
C GLY A 354 -6.91 -2.06 6.89
N ARG A 355 -6.32 -1.00 6.33
CA ARG A 355 -5.53 -0.01 7.09
C ARG A 355 -6.41 1.08 7.72
N GLY A 356 -7.47 1.48 7.02
CA GLY A 356 -8.48 2.42 7.50
C GLY A 356 -9.23 1.89 8.72
N ASN A 357 -9.59 0.60 8.71
CA ASN A 357 -10.42 -0.02 9.76
C ASN A 357 -9.62 -0.45 11.01
N ARG A 358 -8.31 -0.18 11.07
CA ARG A 358 -7.55 -0.44 12.30
C ARG A 358 -8.02 0.51 13.39
N SER A 359 -8.24 -0.03 14.60
CA SER A 359 -8.64 0.78 15.75
C SER A 359 -7.65 1.94 15.97
N GLY A 360 -8.17 3.16 16.00
CA GLY A 360 -7.37 4.39 16.16
C GLY A 360 -6.69 4.90 14.88
N SER A 361 -6.92 4.25 13.72
CA SER A 361 -6.44 4.76 12.43
C SER A 361 -7.24 6.00 12.04
N VAL A 362 -6.51 7.06 11.67
CA VAL A 362 -7.09 8.31 11.12
C VAL A 362 -6.82 8.44 9.62
N LEU A 363 -6.41 7.35 8.95
CA LEU A 363 -6.02 7.36 7.54
C LEU A 363 -7.18 7.76 6.61
N VAL A 364 -8.37 7.21 6.81
CA VAL A 364 -9.54 7.53 5.96
C VAL A 364 -9.98 8.99 6.12
N PRO A 365 -10.17 9.52 7.35
CA PRO A 365 -10.42 10.95 7.54
C PRO A 365 -9.35 11.85 6.91
N THR A 366 -8.07 11.49 7.03
CA THR A 366 -7.00 12.27 6.39
C THR A 366 -7.10 12.23 4.87
N LEU A 367 -7.37 11.06 4.27
CA LEU A 367 -7.60 10.95 2.83
C LEU A 367 -8.81 11.80 2.37
N MET A 368 -9.86 11.89 3.18
CA MET A 368 -10.99 12.79 2.92
C MET A 368 -10.55 14.26 2.96
N GLN A 369 -9.73 14.70 3.92
CA GLN A 369 -9.19 16.08 3.93
C GLN A 369 -8.33 16.38 2.69
N PHE A 370 -7.57 15.39 2.20
CA PHE A 370 -6.84 15.52 0.93
C PHE A 370 -7.81 15.66 -0.26
N TYR A 371 -8.93 14.94 -0.25
CA TYR A 371 -9.95 15.01 -1.28
C TYR A 371 -10.77 16.31 -1.24
N ASP A 372 -11.07 16.83 -0.05
CA ASP A 372 -11.72 18.13 0.11
C ASP A 372 -10.76 19.29 -0.18
N ALA A 373 -9.48 18.97 -0.43
CA ALA A 373 -8.42 19.89 -0.79
C ALA A 373 -8.26 21.06 0.22
N GLU A 374 -8.36 20.74 1.52
CA GLU A 374 -8.19 21.72 2.58
C GLU A 374 -6.83 22.45 2.46
N SER A 375 -6.78 23.73 2.83
CA SER A 375 -5.53 24.51 2.80
C SER A 375 -4.43 23.92 3.69
N THR A 376 -4.82 23.15 4.69
CA THR A 376 -3.91 22.48 5.62
C THR A 376 -4.48 21.13 6.00
N VAL A 377 -3.69 20.07 5.84
CA VAL A 377 -4.04 18.73 6.32
C VAL A 377 -3.13 18.44 7.49
N SER A 378 -3.69 18.05 8.63
CA SER A 378 -2.90 17.82 9.84
C SER A 378 -3.37 16.59 10.61
N THR A 379 -2.44 15.99 11.34
CA THR A 379 -2.74 14.93 12.29
C THR A 379 -1.95 15.15 13.57
N VAL A 380 -2.56 14.77 14.69
CA VAL A 380 -1.91 14.79 16.00
C VAL A 380 -1.52 13.36 16.35
N SER A 381 -0.22 13.12 16.36
CA SER A 381 0.39 11.88 16.80
C SER A 381 0.81 11.97 18.26
N ARG A 382 0.67 10.86 19.00
CA ARG A 382 1.29 10.72 20.31
C ARG A 382 2.81 10.59 20.24
N THR A 383 3.36 10.10 19.12
CA THR A 383 4.80 9.81 18.98
C THR A 383 5.57 10.95 18.33
N HIS A 384 5.01 11.60 17.30
CA HIS A 384 5.72 12.64 16.53
C HIS A 384 5.18 14.06 16.73
N GLY A 385 4.16 14.24 17.57
CA GLY A 385 3.53 15.53 17.76
C GLY A 385 2.56 15.86 16.62
N THR A 386 2.46 17.13 16.24
CA THR A 386 1.54 17.58 15.19
C THR A 386 2.26 17.66 13.87
N GLU A 387 1.83 16.87 12.90
CA GLU A 387 2.31 16.93 11.52
C GLU A 387 1.29 17.70 10.68
N ILE A 388 1.77 18.63 9.86
CA ILE A 388 0.93 19.53 9.06
C ILE A 388 1.51 19.62 7.65
N ALA A 389 0.71 19.36 6.63
CA ALA A 389 1.04 19.68 5.24
C ALA A 389 0.26 20.93 4.82
N HIS A 390 0.98 21.90 4.23
CA HIS A 390 0.39 23.12 3.69
C HIS A 390 0.09 22.96 2.21
N GLU A 391 -1.15 23.28 1.87
CA GLU A 391 -1.72 23.20 0.53
C GLU A 391 -1.40 21.89 -0.22
N PRO A 392 -1.55 20.71 0.41
CA PRO A 392 -1.21 19.46 -0.25
C PRO A 392 -2.19 19.15 -1.39
N TYR A 393 -1.74 18.46 -2.43
CA TYR A 393 -2.62 17.99 -3.49
C TYR A 393 -2.40 16.50 -3.74
N ALA A 394 -3.40 15.69 -3.47
CA ALA A 394 -3.33 14.26 -3.72
C ALA A 394 -4.48 13.80 -4.59
N CYS A 395 -4.15 12.90 -5.49
CA CYS A 395 -5.10 11.99 -6.09
C CYS A 395 -4.85 10.59 -5.53
N ALA A 396 -5.84 9.71 -5.61
CA ALA A 396 -5.68 8.32 -5.21
C ALA A 396 -6.10 7.41 -6.35
N ILE A 397 -5.32 6.36 -6.56
CA ILE A 397 -5.70 5.26 -7.44
C ILE A 397 -5.64 3.97 -6.67
N THR A 398 -6.68 3.16 -6.85
CA THR A 398 -6.71 1.80 -6.36
C THR A 398 -7.32 0.87 -7.38
N THR A 399 -7.08 -0.42 -7.20
CA THR A 399 -7.71 -1.45 -8.00
C THR A 399 -8.44 -2.43 -7.11
N SER A 400 -9.47 -3.09 -7.63
CA SER A 400 -10.12 -4.16 -6.89
C SER A 400 -10.67 -5.23 -7.82
N GLN A 401 -11.11 -6.32 -7.20
CA GLN A 401 -11.80 -7.42 -7.85
C GLN A 401 -13.25 -7.45 -7.35
N PRO A 402 -14.25 -7.75 -8.22
CA PRO A 402 -15.65 -7.79 -7.80
C PRO A 402 -15.93 -8.70 -6.60
N LYS A 403 -15.17 -9.80 -6.46
CA LYS A 403 -15.29 -10.70 -5.31
C LYS A 403 -14.80 -10.08 -4.00
N SER A 404 -13.72 -9.29 -4.06
CA SER A 404 -13.14 -8.64 -2.88
C SER A 404 -14.08 -7.58 -2.33
N LEU A 405 -14.77 -6.81 -3.19
CA LEU A 405 -15.70 -5.75 -2.77
C LEU A 405 -16.81 -6.24 -1.82
N LYS A 406 -17.31 -7.46 -2.00
CA LYS A 406 -18.38 -8.02 -1.16
C LYS A 406 -17.98 -8.14 0.32
N GLY A 407 -16.70 -8.27 0.63
CA GLY A 407 -16.20 -8.34 2.00
C GLY A 407 -15.64 -7.02 2.53
N LEU A 408 -15.63 -5.96 1.71
CA LEU A 408 -15.01 -4.67 2.06
C LEU A 408 -16.01 -3.61 2.50
N LEU A 409 -17.26 -3.71 2.05
CA LEU A 409 -18.32 -2.77 2.38
C LEU A 409 -19.21 -3.40 3.45
N THR A 410 -19.20 -2.81 4.64
CA THR A 410 -20.07 -3.17 5.75
C THR A 410 -21.27 -2.22 5.83
N ILE A 411 -22.35 -2.62 6.50
CA ILE A 411 -23.53 -1.76 6.69
C ILE A 411 -23.14 -0.47 7.42
N SER A 412 -22.16 -0.52 8.33
CA SER A 412 -21.64 0.67 9.00
C SER A 412 -21.01 1.68 8.05
N ASP A 413 -20.40 1.24 6.95
CA ASP A 413 -19.78 2.13 5.96
C ASP A 413 -20.83 2.93 5.18
N ALA A 414 -22.02 2.35 4.96
CA ALA A 414 -23.13 3.01 4.27
C ALA A 414 -23.76 4.15 5.10
N THR A 415 -23.63 4.09 6.42
CA THR A 415 -24.16 5.12 7.35
C THR A 415 -23.19 6.27 7.64
N SER A 416 -21.93 6.16 7.19
CA SER A 416 -20.87 7.15 7.41
C SER A 416 -20.67 8.15 6.25
N GLY A 417 -21.54 8.09 5.23
CA GLY A 417 -21.55 9.01 4.09
C GLY A 417 -22.16 10.37 4.39
#